data_AF-A0AAC8YPM4-F1
#
_entry.id   AF-A0AAC8YPM4-F1
#
_cell.length_a   1.000
_cell.length_b   1.000
_cell.length_c   1.000
_cell.angle_alpha   90.00
_cell.angle_beta   90.00
_cell.angle_gamma   90.00
#
_symmetry.space_group_name_H-M   'P 1'
#
loop_
_entity.id
_entity.type
_entity.pdbx_description
1 polymer ?
#
loop_
_entity_poly.entity_id
_entity_poly.type
_entity_poly.pdbx_seq_one_letter_code
_entity_poly.pdbx_strand_id
1 'polypeptide(L)' 'MKYREVQERLRAVGVAISKRGGVIRVNYFGGFEGSAKYTTDLQEALALGLAMARPEHLPKIWLSVRPTD' A
#
# COMPACT_ATOMS: atom_id res chain seq x y z
N MET A 1 -4.04 -3.72 -14.02
CA MET A 1 -3.35 -3.99 -12.73
C MET A 1 -4.17 -4.98 -11.91
N LYS A 2 -3.56 -5.99 -11.29
CA LYS A 2 -4.29 -7.02 -10.53
C LYS A 2 -4.27 -6.73 -9.03
N TYR A 3 -5.32 -7.11 -8.30
CA TYR A 3 -5.41 -6.89 -6.84
C TYR A 3 -4.21 -7.46 -6.08
N ARG A 4 -3.80 -8.69 -6.42
CA ARG A 4 -2.66 -9.38 -5.80
C ARG A 4 -1.35 -8.60 -5.97
N GLU A 5 -1.14 -8.02 -7.15
CA GLU A 5 0.05 -7.22 -7.45
C GLU A 5 0.12 -5.96 -6.57
N VAL A 6 -0.98 -5.22 -6.45
CA VAL A 6 -1.06 -4.06 -5.55
C VAL A 6 -0.89 -4.48 -4.09
N GLN A 7 -1.48 -5.61 -3.71
CA GLN A 7 -1.34 -6.13 -2.36
C GLN A 7 0.11 -6.45 -2.02
N GLU A 8 0.84 -7.13 -2.90
CA GLU A 8 2.25 -7.47 -2.71
C GLU A 8 3.12 -6.20 -2.62
N ARG A 9 2.91 -5.22 -3.53
CA ARG A 9 3.62 -3.93 -3.52
C ARG A 9 3.38 -3.12 -2.24
N LEU A 10 2.15 -3.10 -1.75
CA LEU A 10 1.82 -2.37 -0.53
C LEU A 10 2.32 -3.08 0.72
N ARG A 11 2.25 -4.42 0.77
CA ARG A 11 2.79 -5.21 1.89
C ARG A 11 4.28 -4.99 2.07
N ALA A 12 5.02 -4.89 0.96
CA ALA A 12 6.45 -4.57 0.93
C ALA A 12 6.80 -3.27 1.67
N VAL A 13 5.87 -2.33 1.74
CA VAL A 13 6.06 -1.01 2.37
C VAL A 13 5.28 -0.86 3.69
N GLY A 14 4.87 -1.97 4.31
CA GLY A 14 4.18 -1.97 5.60
C GLY A 14 2.69 -1.61 5.55
N VAL A 15 2.10 -1.61 4.35
CA VAL A 15 0.69 -1.27 4.12
C VAL A 15 -0.09 -2.51 3.71
N ALA A 16 -1.21 -2.74 4.37
CA ALA A 16 -2.18 -3.78 4.05
C ALA A 16 -3.33 -3.20 3.23
N ILE A 17 -3.84 -4.02 2.29
CA ILE A 17 -5.14 -3.80 1.67
C ILE A 17 -6.09 -4.97 1.88
N SER A 18 -7.36 -4.65 2.04
CA SER A 18 -8.48 -5.60 2.08
C SER A 18 -9.63 -5.09 1.23
N LYS A 19 -10.34 -5.97 0.52
CA LYS A 19 -11.51 -5.61 -0.30
C LYS A 19 -12.78 -6.24 0.28
N ARG A 20 -13.80 -5.42 0.54
CA ARG A 20 -15.13 -5.88 0.96
C ARG A 20 -16.20 -5.06 0.27
N GLY A 21 -17.18 -5.71 -0.36
CA GLY A 21 -18.32 -5.02 -1.01
C GLY A 21 -17.91 -4.02 -2.10
N GLY A 22 -16.82 -4.29 -2.83
CA GLY A 22 -16.31 -3.38 -3.86
C GLY A 22 -15.39 -2.26 -3.35
N VAL A 23 -15.37 -2.00 -2.04
CA VAL A 23 -14.50 -1.01 -1.41
C VAL A 23 -13.18 -1.67 -1.00
N ILE A 24 -12.08 -0.98 -1.26
CA ILE A 24 -10.72 -1.32 -0.86
C ILE A 24 -10.36 -0.44 0.34
N ARG A 25 -10.04 -1.08 1.46
CA ARG A 25 -9.43 -0.44 2.62
C ARG A 25 -7.91 -0.51 2.48
N VAL A 26 -7.24 0.61 2.72
CA VAL A 26 -5.78 0.76 2.73
C VAL A 26 -5.37 1.22 4.12
N ASN A 27 -4.51 0.47 4.81
CA ASN A 27 -4.06 0.83 6.16
C ASN A 27 -2.68 0.26 6.48
N TYR A 28 -2.04 0.74 7.55
CA TYR A 28 -0.86 0.09 8.12
C TYR A 28 -1.19 -1.31 8.64
N PHE A 29 -0.18 -2.19 8.74
CA PHE A 29 -0.35 -3.44 9.49
C PHE A 29 -0.72 -3.15 10.95
N GLY A 30 -1.82 -3.72 11.43
CA GLY A 30 -2.34 -3.44 12.77
C GLY A 30 -2.87 -2.01 12.98
N GLY A 31 -2.99 -1.22 11.91
CA GLY A 31 -3.48 0.15 11.99
C GLY A 31 -4.93 0.23 12.48
N PHE A 32 -5.22 1.27 13.28
CA PHE A 32 -6.57 1.56 13.77
C PHE A 32 -7.45 2.12 12.64
N GLU A 33 -8.76 2.13 12.87
CA GLU A 33 -9.73 2.59 11.87
C GLU A 33 -9.50 4.05 11.42
N GLY A 34 -9.07 4.92 12.33
CA GLY A 34 -8.81 6.34 12.02
C GLY A 34 -7.63 6.61 11.08
N SER A 35 -6.72 5.64 10.88
CA SER A 35 -5.63 5.74 9.90
C SER A 35 -5.97 5.09 8.55
N ALA A 36 -7.12 4.43 8.45
CA ALA A 36 -7.53 3.76 7.22
C ALA A 36 -7.96 4.77 6.16
N LYS A 37 -7.61 4.47 4.91
CA LYS A 37 -8.14 5.15 3.72
C LYS A 37 -8.99 4.17 2.93
N TYR A 38 -9.97 4.70 2.21
CA TYR A 38 -10.95 3.93 1.47
C TYR A 38 -11.04 4.43 0.04
N THR A 39 -11.11 3.49 -0.89
CA THR A 39 -11.32 3.77 -2.31
C THR A 39 -12.01 2.58 -2.96
N THR A 40 -12.64 2.78 -4.11
CA THR A 40 -13.17 1.72 -4.96
C THR A 40 -12.25 1.37 -6.12
N ASP A 41 -11.19 2.16 -6.34
CA ASP A 41 -10.25 1.99 -7.43
C ASP A 41 -8.91 1.42 -6.95
N LEU A 42 -8.36 0.51 -7.75
CA LEU A 42 -7.15 -0.21 -7.38
C LEU A 42 -5.89 0.62 -7.59
N GLN A 43 -5.88 1.52 -8.58
CA GLN A 43 -4.77 2.43 -8.85
C GLN A 43 -4.69 3.52 -7.78
N GLU A 44 -5.83 4.05 -7.37
CA GLU A 44 -5.92 4.94 -6.22
C GLU A 44 -5.48 4.23 -4.93
N ALA A 45 -5.86 2.97 -4.70
CA ALA A 45 -5.42 2.22 -3.53
C ALA A 45 -3.89 2.11 -3.45
N LEU A 46 -3.24 1.88 -4.60
CA LEU A 46 -1.78 1.86 -4.70
C LEU A 46 -1.18 3.23 -4.37
N ALA A 47 -1.69 4.30 -4.97
CA ALA A 47 -1.20 5.66 -4.73
C ALA A 47 -1.35 6.08 -3.26
N LEU A 48 -2.51 5.80 -2.66
CA LEU A 48 -2.79 6.09 -1.25
C LEU A 48 -1.84 5.31 -0.34
N GLY A 49 -1.64 4.02 -0.60
CA GLY A 49 -0.76 3.18 0.21
C GLY A 49 0.71 3.60 0.13
N LEU A 50 1.21 3.94 -1.06
CA LEU A 50 2.57 4.47 -1.21
C LEU A 50 2.75 5.82 -0.49
N ALA A 51 1.75 6.70 -0.56
CA ALA A 51 1.77 7.97 0.17
C ALA A 51 1.70 7.78 1.70
N MET A 52 1.05 6.72 2.19
CA MET A 52 1.04 6.35 3.61
C MET A 52 2.40 5.81 4.07
N ALA A 53 3.13 5.14 3.19
CA ALA A 53 4.41 4.50 3.49
C ALA A 53 5.63 5.43 3.37
N ARG A 54 5.49 6.72 3.72
CA ARG A 54 6.52 7.77 3.51
C ARG A 54 7.97 7.25 3.74
N PRO A 55 8.92 7.62 2.85
CA PRO A 55 10.23 6.96 2.72
C PRO A 55 11.17 7.09 3.91
N GLU A 56 10.89 7.93 4.91
CA GLU A 56 11.71 8.05 6.13
C GLU A 56 11.68 6.78 7.01
N HIS A 57 10.66 5.94 6.87
CA HIS A 57 10.49 4.71 7.67
C HIS A 57 10.66 3.41 6.88
N LEU A 58 11.01 3.48 5.60
CA LEU A 58 11.32 2.27 4.82
C LEU A 58 12.72 1.77 5.20
N PRO A 59 12.90 0.47 5.50
CA PRO A 59 14.24 -0.07 5.70
C PRO A 59 15.08 0.22 4.46
N LYS A 60 16.26 0.83 4.62
CA LYS A 60 17.13 1.29 3.52
C LYS A 60 17.37 0.23 2.44
N ILE A 61 17.30 -1.06 2.79
CA ILE A 61 17.33 -2.22 1.87
C ILE A 61 16.33 -2.10 0.70
N TRP A 62 15.17 -1.49 0.91
CA TRP A 62 14.11 -1.35 -0.09
C TRP A 62 14.30 -0.19 -1.06
N LEU A 63 15.09 0.83 -0.69
CA LEU A 63 15.43 1.95 -1.58
C LEU A 63 16.56 1.59 -2.57
N SER A 64 17.20 0.42 -2.37
CA SER A 64 18.34 -0.04 -3.16
C SER A 64 17.97 -0.73 -4.47
N VAL A 65 16.70 -1.07 -4.68
CA VAL A 65 16.26 -1.71 -5.94
C VAL A 65 15.73 -0.61 -6.87
N ARG A 66 16.63 0.15 -7.46
CA ARG A 66 16.32 0.82 -8.73
C ARG A 66 16.36 -0.28 -9.81
N PRO A 67 15.33 -0.43 -10.66
CA PRO A 67 15.54 -1.14 -11.91
C PRO A 67 16.52 -0.27 -12.71
N THR A 68 17.74 -0.77 -12.90
CA THR A 68 18.60 -0.29 -13.99
C THR A 68 17.89 -0.59 -15.29
N ASP A 69 17.74 0.45 -16.13
CA ASP A 69 17.36 0.37 -17.55
C ASP A 69 18.07 -0.76 -18.30
#